data_AF-A0A0D2F3C4-F1
#
_entry.id   AF-A0A0D2F3C4-F1
#
_cell.length_a   1.000
_cell.length_b   1.000
_cell.length_c   1.000
_cell.angle_alpha   90.00
_cell.angle_beta   90.00
_cell.angle_gamma   90.00
#
_symmetry.space_group_name_H-M   'P 1'
#
loop_
_entity.id
_entity.type
_entity.pdbx_description
1 polymer ?
#
loop_
_entity_poly.entity_id
_entity_poly.type
_entity_poly.pdbx_seq_one_letter_code
_entity_poly.pdbx_strand_id
1 'polypeptide(L)'
;MHFSIATGVVLLLQILFVGCDQPQTPLRSGAASQYKPHRIAIIGSGPGGSSASYHLKKFAQSSSLEIPLDITVFDPNPYIGGRTTTVNALDDPRYPTELGASIFVKINHILYNATRDFELSPSLKIFESAPDAKYELGIWDGTQFVFKTAAEDDDTSSWRGWWDIAKLLWKYGLSPIRTQRATRAAIGSFLKFYDEFFPFTSLQDAVDSTGLDAYTGLTGREVLKNAGVSGTFGREIIQASTRVNYASNLAGIHGLETLVCMAIEGAMAVDGGNWRIFERMVKESAARVFLNTSVTDVSRSDTADTAASAARYHLRTTDQDLNEYLTGDRDDGIRMRGDGDGDLDLVGEYGHGYDTVIVAAPLQFAHVSFSPALVNPPEKIPYVSLYVTLLTSPHRLAPSFFGLDSQDDVPSSVITTLPKDLDDQLGSRHGVDGVGPAGFWSTIDYRTLWCDYLTSMMPPKDKPLLYLGVPGLQNLTKIERLK
;
A
#
# COMPACT_ATOMS: atom_id res chain seq x y z
N MET A 1 33.75 -65.37 -15.19
CA MET A 1 34.85 -65.97 -14.44
C MET A 1 36.15 -65.34 -14.93
N HIS A 2 36.94 -64.80 -13.99
CA HIS A 2 38.31 -64.24 -14.07
C HIS A 2 38.50 -62.89 -14.79
N PHE A 3 38.54 -61.78 -14.02
CA PHE A 3 39.71 -61.02 -13.48
C PHE A 3 40.37 -60.09 -14.54
N SER A 4 40.87 -58.88 -14.31
CA SER A 4 40.66 -57.68 -13.46
C SER A 4 41.94 -56.82 -13.64
N ILE A 5 41.86 -55.49 -13.48
CA ILE A 5 42.97 -54.51 -13.20
C ILE A 5 43.90 -54.17 -14.39
N ALA A 6 44.43 -52.96 -14.62
CA ALA A 6 44.11 -51.55 -14.37
C ALA A 6 45.27 -50.72 -15.00
N THR A 7 44.99 -49.44 -15.29
CA THR A 7 45.90 -48.26 -15.23
C THR A 7 47.21 -48.20 -16.05
N GLY A 8 47.38 -47.08 -16.74
CA GLY A 8 48.69 -46.49 -17.03
C GLY A 8 48.71 -45.59 -18.27
N VAL A 9 48.30 -44.32 -18.16
CA VAL A 9 48.66 -43.30 -19.16
C VAL A 9 49.65 -42.34 -18.55
N VAL A 10 50.72 -42.15 -19.33
CA VAL A 10 52.02 -41.59 -19.01
C VAL A 10 51.98 -40.06 -18.91
N LEU A 11 52.69 -39.57 -17.89
CA LEU A 11 53.06 -38.18 -17.61
C LEU A 11 54.10 -37.71 -18.65
N LEU A 12 53.89 -36.55 -19.29
CA LEU A 12 54.93 -35.84 -20.02
C LEU A 12 54.97 -34.38 -19.56
N LEU A 13 55.88 -34.13 -18.61
CA LEU A 13 56.32 -32.81 -18.18
C LEU A 13 57.24 -32.22 -19.26
N GLN A 14 56.88 -31.06 -19.79
CA GLN A 14 57.86 -30.13 -20.35
C GLN A 14 57.84 -28.83 -19.54
N ILE A 15 58.96 -28.59 -18.88
CA ILE A 15 59.32 -27.35 -18.20
C ILE A 15 59.87 -26.41 -19.27
N LEU A 16 59.26 -25.23 -19.42
CA LEU A 16 59.91 -24.08 -20.05
C LEU A 16 59.91 -22.92 -19.05
N PHE A 17 61.13 -22.48 -18.74
CA PHE A 17 61.41 -21.34 -17.87
C PHE A 17 61.07 -20.01 -18.55
N VAL A 18 60.64 -19.11 -17.69
CA VAL A 18 60.22 -17.71 -17.83
C VAL A 18 61.13 -16.86 -18.72
N GLY A 19 60.51 -16.05 -19.60
CA GLY A 19 61.07 -14.83 -20.15
C GLY A 19 60.20 -13.62 -19.76
N CYS A 20 60.71 -12.86 -18.79
CA CYS A 20 60.50 -11.44 -18.44
C CYS A 20 59.11 -10.76 -18.61
N ASP A 21 58.71 -10.11 -17.51
CA ASP A 21 57.63 -9.14 -17.35
C ASP A 21 57.47 -8.14 -18.51
N GLN A 22 56.28 -8.16 -19.11
CA GLN A 22 55.57 -6.94 -19.46
C GLN A 22 54.15 -7.10 -18.89
N PRO A 23 53.66 -6.20 -18.02
CA PRO A 23 52.26 -6.21 -17.63
C PRO A 23 51.44 -6.04 -18.90
N GLN A 24 50.75 -7.12 -19.29
CA GLN A 24 49.84 -7.09 -20.41
C GLN A 24 48.66 -6.21 -19.99
N THR A 25 48.72 -4.91 -20.32
CA THR A 25 47.54 -4.05 -20.29
C THR A 25 46.46 -4.73 -21.14
N PRO A 26 45.27 -5.02 -20.58
CA PRO A 26 44.17 -5.52 -21.38
C PRO A 26 43.96 -4.55 -22.54
N LEU A 27 43.89 -5.08 -23.77
CA LEU A 27 43.41 -4.33 -24.92
C LEU A 27 42.11 -3.65 -24.49
N ARG A 28 42.09 -2.31 -24.46
CA ARG A 28 40.85 -1.53 -24.38
C ARG A 28 39.94 -2.09 -25.47
N SER A 29 38.94 -2.85 -25.06
CA SER A 29 37.80 -3.16 -25.90
C SER A 29 37.36 -1.84 -26.51
N GLY A 30 37.32 -1.81 -27.85
CA GLY A 30 36.98 -0.61 -28.61
C GLY A 30 35.73 0.03 -28.04
N ALA A 31 35.77 1.37 -27.96
CA ALA A 31 34.69 2.26 -27.53
C ALA A 31 33.39 1.51 -27.22
N ALA A 32 33.24 1.05 -25.97
CA ALA A 32 31.90 0.82 -25.46
C ALA A 32 31.19 2.15 -25.73
N SER A 33 30.14 2.15 -26.55
CA SER A 33 29.26 3.30 -26.58
C SER A 33 28.86 3.51 -25.13
N GLN A 34 29.37 4.56 -24.49
CA GLN A 34 28.87 5.03 -23.21
C GLN A 34 27.42 5.42 -23.50
N TYR A 35 26.51 4.46 -23.35
CA TYR A 35 25.10 4.73 -23.47
C TYR A 35 24.78 5.72 -22.37
N LYS A 36 24.53 6.97 -22.77
CA LYS A 36 24.10 8.02 -21.85
C LYS A 36 22.88 7.50 -21.08
N PRO A 37 22.92 7.45 -19.75
CA PRO A 37 21.79 6.95 -18.99
C PRO A 37 20.57 7.85 -19.22
N HIS A 38 19.40 7.23 -19.36
CA HIS A 38 18.13 7.94 -19.40
C HIS A 38 17.76 8.36 -17.98
N ARG A 39 17.76 9.67 -17.73
CA ARG A 39 17.60 10.25 -16.40
C ARG A 39 16.12 10.47 -16.09
N ILE A 40 15.64 9.89 -15.00
CA ILE A 40 14.24 9.96 -14.58
C ILE A 40 14.15 10.60 -13.21
N ALA A 41 13.33 11.64 -13.08
CA ALA A 41 12.93 12.17 -11.79
C ALA A 41 11.54 11.65 -11.41
N ILE A 42 11.38 11.17 -10.19
CA ILE A 42 10.10 10.73 -9.63
C ILE A 42 9.76 11.62 -8.44
N ILE A 43 8.61 12.30 -8.51
CA ILE A 43 8.10 13.18 -7.45
C ILE A 43 7.07 12.40 -6.63
N GLY A 44 7.45 12.03 -5.41
CA GLY A 44 6.69 11.19 -4.50
C GLY A 44 7.24 9.76 -4.42
N SER A 45 7.54 9.30 -3.21
CA SER A 45 8.06 7.99 -2.85
C SER A 45 6.99 7.07 -2.21
N GLY A 46 5.72 7.42 -2.35
CA GLY A 46 4.60 6.53 -2.03
C GLY A 46 4.45 5.36 -3.01
N PRO A 47 3.38 4.54 -2.88
CA PRO A 47 3.23 3.30 -3.64
C PRO A 47 3.37 3.44 -5.16
N GLY A 48 2.85 4.54 -5.73
CA GLY A 48 2.96 4.81 -7.16
C GLY A 48 4.40 5.07 -7.60
N GLY A 49 5.13 5.92 -6.88
CA GLY A 49 6.48 6.33 -7.27
C GLY A 49 7.53 5.27 -6.98
N SER A 50 7.42 4.57 -5.85
CA SER A 50 8.28 3.42 -5.55
C SER A 50 8.09 2.29 -6.56
N SER A 51 6.82 2.00 -6.92
CA SER A 51 6.51 0.98 -7.92
C SER A 51 7.00 1.37 -9.31
N ALA A 52 6.82 2.63 -9.72
CA ALA A 52 7.35 3.14 -10.97
C ALA A 52 8.88 3.01 -11.03
N SER A 53 9.60 3.44 -9.98
CA SER A 53 11.05 3.30 -9.87
C SER A 53 11.50 1.85 -10.08
N TYR A 54 10.91 0.93 -9.31
CA TYR A 54 11.28 -0.48 -9.32
C TYR A 54 10.97 -1.18 -10.64
N HIS A 55 9.75 -1.02 -11.17
CA HIS A 55 9.35 -1.69 -12.39
C HIS A 55 10.03 -1.10 -13.64
N LEU A 56 10.31 0.20 -13.69
CA LEU A 56 11.11 0.78 -14.77
C LEU A 56 12.50 0.15 -14.82
N LYS A 57 13.19 0.05 -13.67
CA LYS A 57 14.50 -0.60 -13.59
C LYS A 57 14.41 -2.07 -14.01
N LYS A 58 13.45 -2.82 -13.45
CA LYS A 58 13.23 -4.24 -13.74
C LYS A 58 12.94 -4.49 -15.22
N PHE A 59 12.05 -3.71 -15.83
CA PHE A 59 11.70 -3.86 -17.23
C PHE A 59 12.84 -3.45 -18.16
N ALA A 60 13.55 -2.37 -17.87
CA ALA A 60 14.73 -1.98 -18.65
C ALA A 60 15.79 -3.08 -18.65
N GLN A 61 16.09 -3.68 -17.48
CA GLN A 61 17.04 -4.80 -17.35
C GLN A 61 16.59 -6.06 -18.09
N SER A 62 15.28 -6.31 -18.18
CA SER A 62 14.73 -7.47 -18.90
C SER A 62 14.54 -7.23 -20.39
N SER A 63 14.59 -5.98 -20.84
CA SER A 63 14.39 -5.62 -22.23
C SER A 63 15.69 -5.76 -23.01
N SER A 64 15.59 -5.90 -24.33
CA SER A 64 16.76 -5.79 -25.22
C SER A 64 17.24 -4.33 -25.39
N LEU A 65 16.62 -3.36 -24.70
CA LEU A 65 17.05 -1.97 -24.73
C LEU A 65 18.26 -1.84 -23.80
N GLU A 66 19.44 -1.65 -24.39
CA GLU A 66 20.69 -1.38 -23.65
C GLU A 66 20.74 0.07 -23.13
N ILE A 67 19.65 0.57 -22.52
CA ILE A 67 19.55 1.93 -21.98
C ILE A 67 19.67 1.86 -20.45
N PRO A 68 20.80 2.29 -19.87
CA PRO A 68 20.91 2.43 -18.42
C PRO A 68 19.92 3.48 -17.92
N LEU A 69 19.20 3.19 -16.84
CA LEU A 69 18.33 4.17 -16.18
C LEU A 69 19.04 4.78 -14.97
N ASP A 70 18.96 6.11 -14.85
CA ASP A 70 19.40 6.89 -13.70
C ASP A 70 18.17 7.54 -13.04
N ILE A 71 17.63 6.87 -12.00
CA ILE A 71 16.39 7.24 -11.35
C ILE A 71 16.68 8.03 -10.07
N THR A 72 16.12 9.23 -9.95
CA THR A 72 16.16 10.07 -8.75
C THR A 72 14.76 10.25 -8.19
N VAL A 73 14.56 9.96 -6.90
CA VAL A 73 13.26 10.08 -6.22
C VAL A 73 13.29 11.26 -5.25
N PHE A 74 12.26 12.10 -5.26
CA PHE A 74 12.09 13.23 -4.34
C PHE A 74 10.83 13.02 -3.50
N ASP A 75 10.89 13.27 -2.19
CA ASP A 75 9.72 13.24 -1.32
C ASP A 75 9.79 14.35 -0.26
N PRO A 76 8.68 15.07 0.00
CA PRO A 76 8.62 16.02 1.10
C PRO A 76 8.67 15.36 2.49
N ASN A 77 8.28 14.09 2.62
CA ASN A 77 8.31 13.39 3.89
C ASN A 77 9.74 12.94 4.24
N PRO A 78 10.05 12.76 5.53
CA PRO A 78 11.33 12.19 5.97
C PRO A 78 11.42 10.67 5.76
N TYR A 79 10.44 10.04 5.11
CA TYR A 79 10.33 8.58 4.97
C TYR A 79 9.73 8.18 3.61
N ILE A 80 9.91 6.90 3.24
CA ILE A 80 9.36 6.28 2.02
C ILE A 80 8.07 5.51 2.36
N GLY A 81 7.08 5.54 1.47
CA GLY A 81 5.80 4.83 1.63
C GLY A 81 4.57 5.75 1.59
N GLY A 82 4.76 7.06 1.82
CA GLY A 82 3.69 8.05 1.72
C GLY A 82 2.53 7.77 2.69
N ARG A 83 1.38 7.33 2.17
CA ARG A 83 0.20 6.97 2.98
C ARG A 83 0.29 5.60 3.64
N THR A 84 1.33 4.81 3.32
CA THR A 84 1.63 3.56 4.00
C THR A 84 2.78 3.87 4.96
N THR A 85 2.49 3.83 6.26
CA THR A 85 3.46 4.18 7.30
C THR A 85 2.94 3.70 8.65
N THR A 86 3.88 3.48 9.55
CA THR A 86 3.60 3.06 10.93
C THR A 86 3.99 4.15 11.91
N VAL A 87 3.27 4.22 13.02
CA VAL A 87 3.72 4.89 14.25
C VAL A 87 3.90 3.86 15.36
N ASN A 88 4.73 4.19 16.32
CA ASN A 88 4.99 3.31 17.46
C ASN A 88 3.95 3.58 18.55
N ALA A 89 3.11 2.60 18.86
CA ALA A 89 2.20 2.73 20.00
C ALA A 89 3.03 2.85 21.29
N LEU A 90 2.61 3.76 22.19
CA LEU A 90 3.36 4.09 23.42
C LEU A 90 4.79 4.62 23.18
N ASP A 91 5.07 5.15 21.99
CA ASP A 91 6.43 5.53 21.57
C ASP A 91 7.45 4.38 21.64
N ASP A 92 6.98 3.14 21.55
CA ASP A 92 7.79 1.92 21.67
C ASP A 92 7.93 1.21 20.31
N PRO A 93 9.15 1.07 19.76
CA PRO A 93 9.39 0.44 18.47
C PRO A 93 9.03 -1.04 18.41
N ARG A 94 8.73 -1.68 19.54
CA ARG A 94 8.19 -3.05 19.61
C ARG A 94 6.73 -3.13 19.11
N TYR A 95 6.03 -2.00 19.03
CA TYR A 95 4.61 -1.93 18.67
C TYR A 95 4.35 -1.00 17.47
N PRO A 96 4.94 -1.29 16.29
CA PRO A 96 4.63 -0.55 15.08
C PRO A 96 3.17 -0.79 14.71
N THR A 97 2.44 0.30 14.45
CA THR A 97 1.00 0.32 14.21
C THR A 97 0.74 1.09 12.92
N GLU A 98 0.03 0.45 11.97
CA GLU A 98 -0.29 1.05 10.68
C GLU A 98 -1.26 2.22 10.82
N LEU A 99 -0.96 3.33 10.15
CA LEU A 99 -1.88 4.47 10.04
C LEU A 99 -2.81 4.39 8.82
N GLY A 100 -2.55 3.48 7.89
CA GLY A 100 -3.34 3.25 6.69
C GLY A 100 -2.79 2.08 5.91
N ALA A 101 -3.54 1.60 4.91
CA ALA A 101 -3.14 0.46 4.08
C ALA A 101 -2.63 -0.75 4.90
N SER A 102 -3.36 -1.11 5.96
CA SER A 102 -2.93 -2.09 6.96
C SER A 102 -2.92 -3.54 6.46
N ILE A 103 -3.65 -3.83 5.37
CA ILE A 103 -3.74 -5.17 4.79
C ILE A 103 -3.67 -5.14 3.26
N PHE A 104 -3.24 -6.26 2.68
CA PHE A 104 -3.37 -6.59 1.26
C PHE A 104 -3.64 -8.10 1.11
N VAL A 105 -3.94 -8.57 -0.10
CA VAL A 105 -4.27 -9.98 -0.39
C VAL A 105 -3.38 -10.53 -1.51
N LYS A 106 -3.25 -11.85 -1.61
CA LYS A 106 -2.39 -12.52 -2.61
C LYS A 106 -2.72 -12.17 -4.06
N ILE A 107 -3.99 -11.88 -4.35
CA ILE A 107 -4.44 -11.50 -5.70
C ILE A 107 -3.95 -10.10 -6.11
N ASN A 108 -3.42 -9.31 -5.17
CA ASN A 108 -2.66 -8.09 -5.47
C ASN A 108 -1.24 -8.50 -5.89
N HIS A 109 -1.09 -8.99 -7.13
CA HIS A 109 0.14 -9.60 -7.61
C HIS A 109 1.38 -8.72 -7.41
N ILE A 110 1.30 -7.41 -7.64
CA ILE A 110 2.43 -6.49 -7.44
C ILE A 110 2.91 -6.50 -5.99
N LEU A 111 2.00 -6.32 -5.02
CA LEU A 111 2.36 -6.25 -3.61
C LEU A 111 2.82 -7.62 -3.10
N TYR A 112 2.07 -8.68 -3.41
CA TYR A 112 2.39 -10.02 -2.95
C TYR A 112 3.72 -10.51 -3.51
N ASN A 113 3.97 -10.35 -4.82
CA ASN A 113 5.25 -10.75 -5.41
C ASN A 113 6.41 -9.92 -4.85
N ALA A 114 6.24 -8.61 -4.63
CA ALA A 114 7.27 -7.80 -4.00
C ALA A 114 7.65 -8.30 -2.59
N THR A 115 6.67 -8.75 -1.78
CA THR A 115 7.01 -9.35 -0.47
C THR A 115 7.87 -10.61 -0.61
N ARG A 116 7.63 -11.42 -1.65
CA ARG A 116 8.43 -12.62 -1.93
C ARG A 116 9.80 -12.28 -2.48
N ASP A 117 9.86 -11.38 -3.47
CA ASP A 117 11.08 -10.95 -4.14
C ASP A 117 12.05 -10.28 -3.14
N PHE A 118 11.53 -9.61 -2.10
CA PHE A 118 12.32 -8.96 -1.06
C PHE A 118 12.43 -9.75 0.24
N GLU A 119 11.93 -10.99 0.27
CA GLU A 119 11.96 -11.88 1.44
C GLU A 119 11.38 -11.24 2.72
N LEU A 120 10.33 -10.44 2.57
CA LEU A 120 9.66 -9.78 3.69
C LEU A 120 8.82 -10.78 4.48
N SER A 121 9.03 -10.81 5.80
CA SER A 121 8.29 -11.70 6.69
C SER A 121 6.82 -11.27 6.81
N PRO A 122 5.86 -12.20 6.67
CA PRO A 122 4.46 -11.88 6.94
C PRO A 122 4.27 -11.62 8.43
N SER A 123 3.40 -10.67 8.77
CA SER A 123 2.98 -10.46 10.15
C SER A 123 2.18 -11.65 10.63
N LEU A 124 2.55 -12.20 11.79
CA LEU A 124 1.89 -13.37 12.38
C LEU A 124 0.49 -13.05 12.91
N LYS A 125 0.18 -11.77 13.18
CA LYS A 125 -1.08 -11.33 13.78
C LYS A 125 -1.57 -10.02 13.18
N ILE A 126 -2.59 -10.13 12.34
CA ILE A 126 -3.25 -8.99 11.70
C ILE A 126 -4.35 -8.43 12.62
N PHE A 127 -5.02 -9.32 13.35
CA PHE A 127 -6.04 -9.00 14.35
C PHE A 127 -5.89 -9.98 15.53
N GLU A 128 -5.97 -9.50 16.77
CA GLU A 128 -6.15 -10.36 17.95
C GLU A 128 -7.58 -10.18 18.49
N SER A 129 -8.17 -11.27 19.02
CA SER A 129 -9.42 -11.19 19.78
C SER A 129 -9.14 -10.80 21.23
N ALA A 130 -10.06 -10.06 21.84
CA ALA A 130 -10.02 -9.76 23.26
C ALA A 130 -10.24 -11.06 24.07
N PRO A 131 -9.47 -11.29 25.15
CA PRO A 131 -9.68 -12.40 26.07
C PRO A 131 -11.13 -12.43 26.54
N ASP A 132 -11.71 -13.64 26.57
CA ASP A 132 -13.05 -13.92 27.11
C ASP A 132 -14.22 -13.22 26.36
N ALA A 133 -13.98 -12.63 25.19
CA ALA A 133 -15.07 -12.11 24.36
C ALA A 133 -15.83 -13.26 23.68
N LYS A 134 -17.16 -13.31 23.87
CA LYS A 134 -18.02 -14.29 23.20
C LYS A 134 -18.11 -14.05 21.69
N TYR A 135 -17.90 -12.80 21.27
CA TYR A 135 -18.01 -12.37 19.89
C TYR A 135 -16.70 -11.77 19.40
N GLU A 136 -16.26 -12.17 18.21
CA GLU A 136 -15.08 -11.61 17.56
C GLU A 136 -15.43 -10.28 16.89
N LEU A 137 -16.49 -10.25 16.09
CA LEU A 137 -16.93 -9.08 15.34
C LEU A 137 -18.37 -8.71 15.70
N GLY A 138 -18.62 -7.41 15.85
CA GLY A 138 -19.96 -6.82 15.90
C GLY A 138 -20.13 -5.71 14.88
N ILE A 139 -21.31 -5.64 14.26
CA ILE A 139 -21.71 -4.53 13.40
C ILE A 139 -22.74 -3.68 14.11
N TRP A 140 -22.36 -2.46 14.45
CA TRP A 140 -23.14 -1.49 15.20
C TRP A 140 -23.77 -0.44 14.28
N ASP A 141 -25.09 -0.25 14.34
CA ASP A 141 -25.76 0.77 13.51
C ASP A 141 -25.84 2.16 14.16
N GLY A 142 -25.35 2.32 15.38
CA GLY A 142 -25.55 3.53 16.19
C GLY A 142 -26.50 3.33 17.37
N THR A 143 -27.32 2.27 17.34
CA THR A 143 -28.34 1.97 18.36
C THR A 143 -28.34 0.52 18.82
N GLN A 144 -28.02 -0.43 17.94
CA GLN A 144 -27.98 -1.86 18.25
C GLN A 144 -26.95 -2.58 17.36
N PHE A 145 -26.55 -3.78 17.80
CA PHE A 145 -25.78 -4.68 16.95
C PHE A 145 -26.71 -5.39 15.95
N VAL A 146 -26.56 -5.07 14.66
CA VAL A 146 -27.33 -5.71 13.59
C VAL A 146 -26.77 -7.08 13.20
N PHE A 147 -25.51 -7.34 13.53
CA PHE A 147 -24.83 -8.60 13.27
C PHE A 147 -23.69 -8.82 14.29
N LYS A 148 -23.47 -10.08 14.70
CA LYS A 148 -22.35 -10.50 15.54
C LYS A 148 -21.82 -11.87 15.10
N THR A 149 -20.50 -12.06 15.06
CA THR A 149 -19.86 -13.37 14.86
C THR A 149 -19.32 -13.86 16.20
N ALA A 150 -19.57 -15.13 16.54
CA ALA A 150 -19.00 -15.72 17.74
C ALA A 150 -17.47 -15.86 17.57
N ALA A 151 -16.73 -15.79 18.66
CA ALA A 151 -15.32 -16.16 18.65
C ALA A 151 -15.17 -17.65 18.30
N GLU A 152 -14.16 -18.01 17.51
CA GLU A 152 -13.85 -19.41 17.24
C GLU A 152 -13.26 -20.06 18.50
N ASP A 153 -13.81 -21.21 18.89
CA ASP A 153 -13.16 -22.13 19.84
C ASP A 153 -12.41 -23.17 18.98
N ASP A 154 -11.13 -23.40 19.25
CA ASP A 154 -10.18 -24.22 18.46
C ASP A 154 -10.71 -25.62 18.05
N ASP A 155 -11.68 -26.19 18.76
CA ASP A 155 -12.14 -27.57 18.59
C ASP A 155 -13.33 -27.78 17.63
N THR A 156 -13.98 -26.73 17.08
CA THR A 156 -15.26 -26.89 16.32
C THR A 156 -15.40 -26.13 14.99
N SER A 157 -14.30 -25.65 14.41
CA SER A 157 -14.25 -24.70 13.28
C SER A 157 -15.09 -25.08 12.05
N SER A 158 -15.04 -26.33 11.59
CA SER A 158 -15.69 -26.74 10.34
C SER A 158 -17.22 -26.84 10.42
N TRP A 159 -17.79 -27.30 11.54
CA TRP A 159 -19.24 -27.40 11.71
C TRP A 159 -19.89 -26.03 11.98
N ARG A 160 -19.24 -25.15 12.77
CA ARG A 160 -19.72 -23.77 13.01
C ARG A 160 -19.75 -22.93 11.73
N GLY A 161 -18.73 -23.03 10.86
CA GLY A 161 -18.68 -22.30 9.59
C GLY A 161 -19.89 -22.56 8.67
N TRP A 162 -20.35 -23.82 8.55
CA TRP A 162 -21.55 -24.16 7.80
C TRP A 162 -22.83 -23.58 8.42
N TRP A 163 -22.93 -23.57 9.75
CA TRP A 163 -24.06 -22.97 10.46
C TRP A 163 -24.10 -21.46 10.32
N ASP A 164 -22.95 -20.78 10.30
CA ASP A 164 -22.90 -19.34 10.09
C ASP A 164 -23.26 -18.95 8.66
N ILE A 165 -22.85 -19.75 7.67
CA ILE A 165 -23.35 -19.64 6.28
C ILE A 165 -24.87 -19.86 6.24
N ALA A 166 -25.39 -20.87 6.93
CA ALA A 166 -26.83 -21.13 6.98
C ALA A 166 -27.61 -19.98 7.65
N LYS A 167 -27.10 -19.39 8.74
CA LYS A 167 -27.68 -18.20 9.39
C LYS A 167 -27.67 -16.99 8.45
N LEU A 168 -26.58 -16.76 7.72
CA LEU A 168 -26.48 -15.70 6.74
C LEU A 168 -27.51 -15.89 5.62
N LEU A 169 -27.65 -17.10 5.08
CA LEU A 169 -28.63 -17.41 4.04
C LEU A 169 -30.07 -17.32 4.57
N TRP A 170 -30.31 -17.72 5.82
CA TRP A 170 -31.62 -17.62 6.45
C TRP A 170 -32.04 -16.15 6.65
N LYS A 171 -31.13 -15.31 7.15
CA LYS A 171 -31.40 -13.88 7.41
C LYS A 171 -31.44 -13.05 6.12
N TYR A 172 -30.55 -13.34 5.16
CA TYR A 172 -30.31 -12.46 4.00
C TYR A 172 -30.67 -13.10 2.65
N GLY A 173 -31.23 -14.31 2.64
CA GLY A 173 -31.53 -15.06 1.43
C GLY A 173 -30.27 -15.34 0.60
N LEU A 174 -30.39 -15.29 -0.72
CA LEU A 174 -29.28 -15.52 -1.65
C LEU A 174 -28.30 -14.33 -1.77
N SER A 175 -28.44 -13.27 -0.97
CA SER A 175 -27.60 -12.08 -1.04
C SER A 175 -26.09 -12.36 -0.88
N PRO A 176 -25.64 -13.23 0.06
CA PRO A 176 -24.22 -13.57 0.17
C PRO A 176 -23.67 -14.23 -1.10
N ILE A 177 -24.42 -15.17 -1.69
CA ILE A 177 -24.02 -15.88 -2.92
C ILE A 177 -23.99 -14.91 -4.12
N ARG A 178 -25.00 -14.05 -4.24
CA ARG A 178 -25.06 -13.01 -5.29
C ARG A 178 -23.88 -12.04 -5.19
N THR A 179 -23.53 -11.64 -3.97
CA THR A 179 -22.37 -10.78 -3.69
C THR A 179 -21.07 -11.48 -4.10
N GLN A 180 -20.84 -12.73 -3.66
CA GLN A 180 -19.64 -13.48 -4.04
C GLN A 180 -19.50 -13.64 -5.56
N ARG A 181 -20.61 -13.90 -6.27
CA ARG A 181 -20.61 -13.99 -7.74
C ARG A 181 -20.25 -12.64 -8.38
N ALA A 182 -20.85 -11.55 -7.92
CA ALA A 182 -20.55 -10.20 -8.42
C ALA A 182 -19.09 -9.82 -8.16
N THR A 183 -18.58 -10.07 -6.94
CA THR A 183 -17.19 -9.83 -6.57
C THR A 183 -16.22 -10.62 -7.43
N ARG A 184 -16.46 -11.92 -7.64
CA ARG A 184 -15.62 -12.75 -8.52
C ARG A 184 -15.63 -12.25 -9.97
N ALA A 185 -16.78 -11.82 -10.48
CA ALA A 185 -16.88 -11.26 -11.83
C ALA A 185 -16.06 -9.96 -11.96
N ALA A 186 -16.20 -9.03 -11.01
CA ALA A 186 -15.45 -7.77 -10.99
C ALA A 186 -13.93 -8.00 -10.86
N ILE A 187 -13.49 -8.90 -9.97
CA ILE A 187 -12.08 -9.28 -9.84
C ILE A 187 -11.56 -9.91 -11.13
N GLY A 188 -12.36 -10.79 -11.76
CA GLY A 188 -12.01 -11.40 -13.03
C GLY A 188 -11.77 -10.36 -14.12
N SER A 189 -12.62 -9.32 -14.21
CA SER A 189 -12.39 -8.17 -15.11
C SER A 189 -11.14 -7.38 -14.72
N PHE A 190 -10.91 -7.13 -13.43
CA PHE A 190 -9.74 -6.40 -12.95
C PHE A 190 -8.42 -7.13 -13.28
N LEU A 191 -8.37 -8.46 -13.12
CA LEU A 191 -7.15 -9.22 -13.36
C LEU A 191 -6.67 -9.20 -14.82
N LYS A 192 -7.57 -8.97 -15.79
CA LYS A 192 -7.20 -8.80 -17.20
C LYS A 192 -6.23 -7.64 -17.42
N PHE A 193 -6.19 -6.64 -16.52
CA PHE A 193 -5.18 -5.59 -16.56
C PHE A 193 -3.76 -6.16 -16.53
N TYR A 194 -3.51 -7.19 -15.71
CA TYR A 194 -2.18 -7.78 -15.59
C TYR A 194 -1.82 -8.64 -16.78
N ASP A 195 -2.76 -9.46 -17.26
CA ASP A 195 -2.44 -10.59 -18.14
C ASP A 195 -2.71 -10.29 -19.63
N GLU A 196 -3.66 -9.41 -19.94
CA GLU A 196 -4.14 -9.19 -21.31
C GLU A 196 -3.83 -7.78 -21.83
N PHE A 197 -3.91 -6.77 -20.97
CA PHE A 197 -3.87 -5.36 -21.39
C PHE A 197 -2.60 -4.61 -20.99
N PHE A 198 -1.73 -5.18 -20.13
CA PHE A 198 -0.45 -4.55 -19.80
C PHE A 198 0.63 -4.90 -20.84
N PRO A 199 1.41 -3.92 -21.32
CA PRO A 199 1.30 -2.47 -21.05
C PRO A 199 0.19 -1.80 -21.87
N PHE A 200 -0.53 -0.87 -21.25
CA PHE A 200 -1.53 -0.04 -21.93
C PHE A 200 -1.02 1.39 -22.14
N THR A 201 -1.41 2.01 -23.25
CA THR A 201 -1.08 3.42 -23.56
C THR A 201 -2.15 4.39 -23.06
N SER A 202 -3.39 3.93 -22.96
CA SER A 202 -4.54 4.66 -22.42
C SER A 202 -5.16 3.85 -21.29
N LEU A 203 -5.20 4.43 -20.09
CA LEU A 203 -5.88 3.80 -18.96
C LEU A 203 -7.38 3.65 -19.22
N GLN A 204 -7.99 4.66 -19.88
CA GLN A 204 -9.42 4.62 -20.20
C GLN A 204 -9.74 3.45 -21.15
N ASP A 205 -8.97 3.29 -22.22
CA ASP A 205 -9.20 2.22 -23.20
C ASP A 205 -9.05 0.84 -22.55
N ALA A 206 -8.11 0.70 -21.61
CA ALA A 206 -7.94 -0.53 -20.83
C ALA A 206 -9.12 -0.77 -19.86
N VAL A 207 -9.64 0.27 -19.20
CA VAL A 207 -10.85 0.18 -18.35
C VAL A 207 -12.06 -0.25 -19.18
N ASP A 208 -12.26 0.38 -20.34
CA ASP A 208 -13.37 0.07 -21.25
C ASP A 208 -13.26 -1.37 -21.78
N SER A 209 -12.06 -1.79 -22.16
CA SER A 209 -11.81 -3.14 -22.70
C SER A 209 -12.01 -4.25 -21.67
N THR A 210 -11.82 -3.95 -20.38
CA THR A 210 -12.08 -4.91 -19.29
C THR A 210 -13.54 -4.95 -18.85
N GLY A 211 -14.34 -3.95 -19.25
CA GLY A 211 -15.72 -3.75 -18.82
C GLY A 211 -15.83 -3.28 -17.36
N LEU A 212 -14.77 -2.65 -16.82
CA LEU A 212 -14.76 -2.14 -15.45
C LEU A 212 -15.53 -0.83 -15.28
N ASP A 213 -15.77 -0.11 -16.36
CA ASP A 213 -16.64 1.06 -16.45
C ASP A 213 -18.05 0.79 -15.89
N ALA A 214 -18.60 -0.41 -16.11
CA ALA A 214 -19.88 -0.84 -15.57
C ALA A 214 -19.92 -0.87 -14.02
N TYR A 215 -18.77 -0.91 -13.37
CA TYR A 215 -18.64 -0.89 -11.91
C TYR A 215 -18.13 0.44 -11.37
N THR A 216 -17.27 1.14 -12.09
CA THR A 216 -16.71 2.44 -11.65
C THR A 216 -17.67 3.61 -11.93
N GLY A 217 -18.52 3.48 -12.96
CA GLY A 217 -19.52 4.48 -13.31
C GLY A 217 -20.81 4.45 -12.47
N LEU A 218 -20.93 3.48 -11.55
CA LEU A 218 -22.10 3.31 -10.67
C LEU A 218 -21.68 3.35 -9.20
N THR A 219 -22.61 3.75 -8.34
CA THR A 219 -22.43 3.64 -6.89
C THR A 219 -22.42 2.17 -6.44
N GLY A 220 -21.83 1.91 -5.29
CA GLY A 220 -21.90 0.61 -4.60
C GLY A 220 -23.32 0.09 -4.48
N ARG A 221 -24.24 0.96 -4.06
CA ARG A 221 -25.65 0.63 -3.90
C ARG A 221 -26.29 0.18 -5.21
N GLU A 222 -26.00 0.85 -6.32
CA GLU A 222 -26.54 0.49 -7.64
C GLU A 222 -25.98 -0.82 -8.16
N VAL A 223 -24.66 -1.04 -8.05
CA VAL A 223 -24.03 -2.30 -8.45
C VAL A 223 -24.60 -3.48 -7.66
N LEU A 224 -24.76 -3.33 -6.35
CA LEU A 224 -25.36 -4.37 -5.50
C LEU A 224 -26.82 -4.65 -5.88
N LYS A 225 -27.60 -3.60 -6.13
CA LYS A 225 -28.99 -3.74 -6.60
C LYS A 225 -29.05 -4.48 -7.94
N ASN A 226 -28.18 -4.15 -8.89
CA ASN A 226 -28.10 -4.81 -10.19
C ASN A 226 -27.68 -6.29 -10.07
N ALA A 227 -26.82 -6.62 -9.09
CA ALA A 227 -26.48 -8.00 -8.74
C ALA A 227 -27.60 -8.74 -7.97
N GLY A 228 -28.72 -8.09 -7.68
CA GLY A 228 -29.84 -8.66 -6.93
C GLY A 228 -29.54 -8.83 -5.43
N VAL A 229 -28.58 -8.11 -4.88
CA VAL A 229 -28.27 -8.12 -3.45
C VAL A 229 -29.35 -7.34 -2.71
N SER A 230 -29.89 -7.90 -1.62
CA SER A 230 -30.93 -7.22 -0.83
C SER A 230 -30.38 -5.95 -0.17
N GLY A 231 -31.23 -4.91 -0.06
CA GLY A 231 -30.86 -3.68 0.65
C GLY A 231 -30.47 -3.90 2.11
N THR A 232 -31.08 -4.90 2.78
CA THR A 232 -30.71 -5.28 4.15
C THR A 232 -29.30 -5.86 4.23
N PHE A 233 -28.92 -6.79 3.35
CA PHE A 233 -27.55 -7.33 3.34
C PHE A 233 -26.52 -6.27 2.92
N GLY A 234 -26.87 -5.45 1.94
CA GLY A 234 -26.05 -4.30 1.53
C GLY A 234 -25.76 -3.38 2.72
N ARG A 235 -26.81 -2.90 3.40
CA ARG A 235 -26.67 -2.02 4.56
C ARG A 235 -25.95 -2.71 5.73
N GLU A 236 -26.40 -3.89 6.15
CA GLU A 236 -25.91 -4.47 7.41
C GLU A 236 -24.51 -5.08 7.28
N ILE A 237 -24.14 -5.62 6.12
CA ILE A 237 -22.87 -6.34 5.94
C ILE A 237 -21.92 -5.55 5.05
N ILE A 238 -22.32 -5.29 3.80
CA ILE A 238 -21.39 -4.76 2.79
C ILE A 238 -20.99 -3.32 3.12
N GLN A 239 -21.93 -2.49 3.57
CA GLN A 239 -21.63 -1.12 3.98
C GLN A 239 -20.70 -1.08 5.19
N ALA A 240 -20.80 -2.04 6.11
CA ALA A 240 -19.87 -2.10 7.22
C ALA A 240 -18.44 -2.34 6.73
N SER A 241 -18.28 -3.21 5.72
CA SER A 241 -17.00 -3.44 5.03
C SER A 241 -16.48 -2.19 4.30
N THR A 242 -17.32 -1.45 3.58
CA THR A 242 -16.87 -0.21 2.90
C THR A 242 -16.51 0.89 3.89
N ARG A 243 -17.21 0.98 5.01
CA ARG A 243 -16.95 1.96 6.07
C ARG A 243 -15.64 1.70 6.79
N VAL A 244 -15.32 0.44 7.12
CA VAL A 244 -14.05 0.10 7.79
C VAL A 244 -12.84 0.25 6.85
N ASN A 245 -12.97 -0.05 5.56
CA ASN A 245 -11.86 0.03 4.61
C ASN A 245 -11.65 1.43 4.04
N TYR A 246 -12.73 2.16 3.74
CA TYR A 246 -12.68 3.38 2.92
C TYR A 246 -13.46 4.56 3.53
N ALA A 247 -13.94 4.44 4.77
CA ALA A 247 -14.71 5.50 5.44
C ALA A 247 -15.84 6.05 4.55
N SER A 248 -16.50 5.15 3.82
CA SER A 248 -17.47 5.51 2.79
C SER A 248 -18.71 4.62 2.84
N ASN A 249 -19.87 5.25 2.64
CA ASN A 249 -21.17 4.59 2.56
C ASN A 249 -21.46 4.10 1.13
N LEU A 250 -22.40 3.17 0.99
CA LEU A 250 -22.67 2.49 -0.30
C LEU A 250 -23.15 3.41 -1.42
N ALA A 251 -23.79 4.53 -1.10
CA ALA A 251 -24.23 5.50 -2.12
C ALA A 251 -23.19 6.58 -2.43
N GLY A 252 -22.08 6.64 -1.69
CA GLY A 252 -20.98 7.57 -1.95
C GLY A 252 -19.72 6.91 -2.52
N ILE A 253 -19.59 5.59 -2.39
CA ILE A 253 -18.47 4.80 -2.92
C ILE A 253 -18.83 4.19 -4.28
N HIS A 254 -17.84 4.00 -5.16
CA HIS A 254 -18.07 3.35 -6.45
C HIS A 254 -18.22 1.82 -6.32
N GLY A 255 -18.86 1.20 -7.32
CA GLY A 255 -19.22 -0.21 -7.30
C GLY A 255 -18.04 -1.17 -7.29
N LEU A 256 -16.96 -0.87 -8.00
CA LEU A 256 -15.77 -1.72 -8.02
C LEU A 256 -15.14 -1.84 -6.62
N GLU A 257 -14.93 -0.73 -5.93
CA GLU A 257 -14.35 -0.71 -4.58
C GLU A 257 -15.26 -1.36 -3.55
N THR A 258 -16.58 -1.21 -3.71
CA THR A 258 -17.59 -1.93 -2.91
C THR A 258 -17.40 -3.45 -3.01
N LEU A 259 -17.21 -3.98 -4.20
CA LEU A 259 -17.04 -5.41 -4.42
C LEU A 259 -15.66 -5.91 -3.97
N VAL A 260 -14.62 -5.09 -4.09
CA VAL A 260 -13.27 -5.37 -3.58
C VAL A 260 -13.26 -5.46 -2.05
N CYS A 261 -14.08 -4.68 -1.33
CA CYS A 261 -14.27 -4.83 0.13
C CYS A 261 -14.76 -6.21 0.56
N MET A 262 -15.36 -6.96 -0.37
CA MET A 262 -15.87 -8.31 -0.13
C MET A 262 -14.87 -9.40 -0.52
N ALA A 263 -13.66 -9.00 -0.95
CA ALA A 263 -12.59 -9.87 -1.44
C ALA A 263 -11.38 -9.89 -0.49
N ILE A 264 -11.62 -9.78 0.81
CA ILE A 264 -10.57 -9.69 1.86
C ILE A 264 -10.05 -11.06 2.33
N GLU A 265 -10.49 -12.15 1.71
CA GLU A 265 -10.06 -13.50 2.07
C GLU A 265 -8.54 -13.65 1.89
N GLY A 266 -7.87 -14.15 2.93
CA GLY A 266 -6.41 -14.27 2.94
C GLY A 266 -5.67 -12.94 3.06
N ALA A 267 -6.31 -11.94 3.71
CA ALA A 267 -5.65 -10.70 4.10
C ALA A 267 -4.32 -10.98 4.81
N MET A 268 -3.33 -10.14 4.53
CA MET A 268 -1.98 -10.22 5.04
C MET A 268 -1.37 -8.84 5.24
N ALA A 269 -0.36 -8.78 6.10
CA ALA A 269 0.46 -7.61 6.36
C ALA A 269 1.93 -8.04 6.45
N VAL A 270 2.84 -7.10 6.26
CA VAL A 270 4.28 -7.30 6.45
C VAL A 270 4.64 -7.00 7.90
N ASP A 271 5.49 -7.84 8.48
CA ASP A 271 6.01 -7.60 9.82
C ASP A 271 6.83 -6.30 9.88
N GLY A 272 6.55 -5.48 10.89
CA GLY A 272 7.11 -4.12 11.02
C GLY A 272 6.50 -3.06 10.09
N GLY A 273 5.55 -3.43 9.22
CA GLY A 273 4.77 -2.50 8.41
C GLY A 273 4.87 -2.70 6.90
N ASN A 274 3.77 -2.47 6.20
CA ASN A 274 3.59 -2.58 4.76
C ASN A 274 4.40 -1.54 3.97
N TRP A 275 4.76 -0.42 4.59
CA TRP A 275 5.61 0.61 3.99
C TRP A 275 6.97 0.06 3.54
N ARG A 276 7.46 -1.01 4.20
CA ARG A 276 8.71 -1.70 3.88
C ARG A 276 8.73 -2.26 2.45
N ILE A 277 7.58 -2.63 1.87
CA ILE A 277 7.50 -3.05 0.47
C ILE A 277 8.01 -1.93 -0.45
N PHE A 278 7.53 -0.71 -0.23
CA PHE A 278 7.84 0.46 -1.05
C PHE A 278 9.24 0.97 -0.77
N GLU A 279 9.70 0.88 0.49
CA GLU A 279 11.08 1.17 0.86
C GLU A 279 12.06 0.28 0.10
N ARG A 280 11.81 -1.04 0.06
CA ARG A 280 12.65 -1.99 -0.70
C ARG A 280 12.59 -1.72 -2.20
N MET A 281 11.42 -1.43 -2.76
CA MET A 281 11.30 -1.03 -4.18
C MET A 281 12.21 0.15 -4.55
N VAL A 282 12.24 1.21 -3.71
CA VAL A 282 13.10 2.36 -3.95
C VAL A 282 14.58 2.01 -3.78
N LYS A 283 14.95 1.32 -2.68
CA LYS A 283 16.35 0.93 -2.39
C LYS A 283 16.98 0.09 -3.50
N GLU A 284 16.21 -0.78 -4.15
CA GLU A 284 16.72 -1.67 -5.21
C GLU A 284 16.76 -1.00 -6.60
N SER A 285 16.19 0.20 -6.77
CA SER A 285 16.00 0.78 -8.11
C SER A 285 16.44 2.22 -8.29
N ALA A 286 16.33 3.07 -7.26
CA ALA A 286 16.70 4.46 -7.33
C ALA A 286 18.22 4.62 -7.16
N ALA A 287 18.85 5.43 -8.02
CA ALA A 287 20.24 5.81 -7.85
C ALA A 287 20.39 6.86 -6.74
N ARG A 288 19.39 7.72 -6.55
CA ARG A 288 19.37 8.80 -5.56
C ARG A 288 17.98 8.99 -4.98
N VAL A 289 17.91 9.33 -3.70
CA VAL A 289 16.66 9.64 -2.99
C VAL A 289 16.86 10.88 -2.14
N PHE A 290 16.00 11.88 -2.34
CA PHE A 290 15.98 13.14 -1.59
C PHE A 290 14.68 13.23 -0.78
N LEU A 291 14.76 12.92 0.50
CA LEU A 291 13.68 13.07 1.48
C LEU A 291 13.69 14.49 2.07
N ASN A 292 12.64 14.89 2.78
CA ASN A 292 12.48 16.26 3.29
C ASN A 292 12.62 17.35 2.20
N THR A 293 12.35 16.98 0.94
CA THR A 293 12.65 17.81 -0.22
C THR A 293 11.41 17.89 -1.09
N SER A 294 10.75 19.05 -1.08
CA SER A 294 9.61 19.29 -1.97
C SER A 294 10.11 19.83 -3.29
N VAL A 295 9.70 19.23 -4.41
CA VAL A 295 9.84 19.86 -5.73
C VAL A 295 8.79 20.96 -5.85
N THR A 296 9.20 22.15 -6.26
CA THR A 296 8.34 23.34 -6.36
C THR A 296 8.08 23.76 -7.79
N ASP A 297 8.99 23.46 -8.71
CA ASP A 297 8.88 23.81 -10.13
C ASP A 297 9.48 22.71 -11.02
N VAL A 298 8.80 22.44 -12.13
CA VAL A 298 9.25 21.60 -13.24
C VAL A 298 9.25 22.47 -14.50
N SER A 299 10.42 22.78 -15.01
CA SER A 299 10.58 23.55 -16.25
C SER A 299 11.10 22.66 -17.38
N ARG A 300 10.58 22.85 -18.57
CA ARG A 300 10.99 22.14 -19.78
C ARG A 300 11.79 23.10 -20.65
N SER A 301 13.05 22.75 -20.94
CA SER A 301 13.84 23.44 -21.95
C SER A 301 13.63 22.76 -23.30
N ASP A 302 13.17 23.55 -24.28
CA ASP A 302 13.05 23.13 -25.68
C ASP A 302 14.32 23.49 -26.49
N THR A 303 15.45 23.82 -25.85
CA THR A 303 16.72 24.12 -26.55
C THR A 303 17.26 22.87 -27.24
N ALA A 304 16.82 22.66 -28.48
CA ALA A 304 17.43 21.78 -29.46
C ALA A 304 18.70 22.46 -30.01
N ASP A 305 19.82 22.38 -29.30
CA ASP A 305 21.08 22.89 -29.86
C ASP A 305 21.63 22.00 -30.98
N THR A 306 21.07 20.80 -31.16
CA THR A 306 21.17 20.00 -32.40
C THR A 306 19.93 19.11 -32.53
N ALA A 307 19.63 18.63 -33.74
CA ALA A 307 18.51 17.73 -34.04
C ALA A 307 18.51 16.38 -33.27
N ALA A 308 19.45 16.19 -32.33
CA ALA A 308 19.62 14.99 -31.52
C ALA A 308 19.40 15.20 -30.00
N SER A 309 19.20 16.42 -29.49
CA SER A 309 18.92 16.62 -28.06
C SER A 309 17.41 16.68 -27.79
N ALA A 310 16.86 15.61 -27.22
CA ALA A 310 15.49 15.60 -26.71
C ALA A 310 15.27 16.71 -25.68
N ALA A 311 14.03 17.19 -25.55
CA ALA A 311 13.64 18.17 -24.53
C ALA A 311 14.03 17.67 -23.13
N ARG A 312 14.58 18.56 -22.30
CA ARG A 312 15.08 18.27 -20.95
C ARG A 312 14.23 18.97 -19.90
N TYR A 313 14.00 18.29 -18.79
CA TYR A 313 13.29 18.83 -17.64
C TYR A 313 14.28 19.23 -16.55
N HIS A 314 14.09 20.42 -16.00
CA HIS A 314 14.83 20.94 -14.86
C HIS A 314 13.88 21.10 -13.68
N LEU A 315 14.37 20.79 -12.49
CA LEU A 315 13.60 20.83 -11.25
C LEU A 315 14.13 21.93 -10.35
N ARG A 316 13.23 22.59 -9.63
CA ARG A 316 13.57 23.37 -8.44
C ARG A 316 12.90 22.75 -7.23
N THR A 317 13.60 22.82 -6.11
CA THR A 317 13.20 22.23 -4.83
C THR A 317 13.22 23.28 -3.72
N THR A 318 12.68 22.91 -2.56
CA THR A 318 12.77 23.70 -1.33
C THR A 318 14.19 23.80 -0.76
N ASP A 319 15.12 22.94 -1.20
CA ASP A 319 16.51 22.92 -0.75
C ASP A 319 17.39 23.73 -1.73
N GLN A 320 18.02 24.80 -1.23
CA GLN A 320 18.86 25.69 -2.04
C GLN A 320 20.17 25.02 -2.47
N ASP A 321 20.83 24.26 -1.58
CA ASP A 321 22.07 23.57 -1.89
C ASP A 321 21.83 22.50 -2.97
N LEU A 322 20.69 21.80 -2.88
CA LEU A 322 20.30 20.84 -3.90
C LEU A 322 19.97 21.52 -5.23
N ASN A 323 19.37 22.72 -5.22
CA ASN A 323 19.11 23.45 -6.46
C ASN A 323 20.40 23.81 -7.20
N GLU A 324 21.47 24.16 -6.48
CA GLU A 324 22.78 24.43 -7.09
C GLU A 324 23.37 23.16 -7.73
N TYR A 325 23.23 22.01 -7.08
CA TYR A 325 23.59 20.70 -7.67
C TYR A 325 22.75 20.34 -8.90
N LEU A 326 21.43 20.58 -8.84
CA LEU A 326 20.50 20.28 -9.92
C LEU A 326 20.59 21.25 -11.11
N THR A 327 21.27 22.39 -10.96
CA THR A 327 21.49 23.37 -12.03
C THR A 327 22.92 23.34 -12.57
N GLY A 328 23.88 22.83 -11.80
CA GLY A 328 25.28 22.73 -12.20
C GLY A 328 26.10 23.96 -11.90
N ASP A 329 25.61 24.82 -11.02
CA ASP A 329 26.30 26.06 -10.63
C ASP A 329 27.40 25.82 -9.57
N ARG A 330 27.54 24.59 -9.05
CA ARG A 330 28.64 24.15 -8.17
C ARG A 330 29.56 23.15 -8.88
N ASP A 331 30.87 23.47 -8.90
CA ASP A 331 31.97 22.67 -9.49
C ASP A 331 32.62 21.72 -8.47
N ASP A 332 32.11 21.72 -7.23
CA ASP A 332 32.59 20.94 -6.10
C ASP A 332 31.58 19.84 -5.73
N GLY A 333 31.83 18.63 -6.25
CA GLY A 333 31.03 17.43 -6.01
C GLY A 333 30.64 17.27 -4.54
N ILE A 334 29.34 17.32 -4.25
CA ILE A 334 28.83 17.09 -2.90
C ILE A 334 29.08 15.62 -2.57
N ARG A 335 29.95 15.36 -1.59
CA ARG A 335 29.99 14.09 -0.86
C ARG A 335 28.73 13.96 -0.02
N MET A 336 27.67 13.44 -0.64
CA MET A 336 26.45 13.09 0.09
C MET A 336 26.73 11.87 0.96
N ARG A 337 26.43 11.98 2.25
CA ARG A 337 26.63 10.92 3.25
C ARG A 337 25.67 9.75 2.99
N GLY A 338 26.06 8.86 2.09
CA GLY A 338 25.51 7.51 1.96
C GLY A 338 26.39 6.54 2.72
N ASP A 339 25.81 5.69 3.57
CA ASP A 339 26.50 4.57 4.23
C ASP A 339 26.80 3.41 3.24
N GLY A 340 27.31 3.74 2.05
CA GLY A 340 27.62 2.78 0.99
C GLY A 340 28.84 3.22 0.20
N ASP A 341 29.87 2.36 0.19
CA ASP A 341 31.10 2.52 -0.58
C ASP A 341 30.79 2.42 -2.08
N GLY A 342 30.82 3.55 -2.78
CA GLY A 342 30.46 3.64 -4.20
C GLY A 342 30.33 5.07 -4.71
N ASP A 343 31.41 5.86 -4.61
CA ASP A 343 31.51 7.23 -5.10
C ASP A 343 31.68 7.22 -6.64
N LEU A 344 30.60 7.43 -7.39
CA LEU A 344 30.64 7.69 -8.84
C LEU A 344 29.82 8.95 -9.13
N ASP A 345 30.54 10.05 -9.33
CA ASP A 345 30.01 11.38 -9.62
C ASP A 345 29.51 11.47 -11.08
N LEU A 346 28.41 10.78 -11.38
CA LEU A 346 27.83 10.70 -12.73
C LEU A 346 27.13 11.99 -13.18
N VAL A 347 26.99 13.00 -12.31
CA VAL A 347 26.24 14.22 -12.64
C VAL A 347 27.05 15.18 -13.51
N GLY A 348 28.38 15.21 -13.37
CA GLY A 348 29.26 15.99 -14.24
C GLY A 348 29.36 15.48 -15.68
N GLU A 349 29.13 14.18 -15.92
CA GLU A 349 29.32 13.56 -17.25
C GLU A 349 28.09 13.68 -18.19
N TYR A 350 26.86 13.80 -17.64
CA TYR A 350 25.61 13.70 -18.43
C TYR A 350 24.66 14.93 -18.33
N GLY A 351 25.08 15.99 -17.63
CA GLY A 351 24.43 17.31 -17.54
C GLY A 351 23.20 17.39 -16.60
N HIS A 352 22.85 18.59 -16.16
CA HIS A 352 21.96 18.91 -15.02
C HIS A 352 20.44 18.90 -15.32
N GLY A 353 19.94 17.92 -16.08
CA GLY A 353 18.51 17.80 -16.41
C GLY A 353 18.04 16.36 -16.55
N TYR A 354 16.73 16.17 -16.45
CA TYR A 354 16.05 14.88 -16.56
C TYR A 354 15.41 14.71 -17.95
N ASP A 355 15.44 13.50 -18.48
CA ASP A 355 14.81 13.16 -19.76
C ASP A 355 13.32 12.81 -19.54
N THR A 356 12.93 12.43 -18.32
CA THR A 356 11.55 12.15 -17.93
C THR A 356 11.27 12.59 -16.50
N VAL A 357 10.09 13.16 -16.26
CA VAL A 357 9.57 13.45 -14.91
C VAL A 357 8.28 12.66 -14.71
N ILE A 358 8.21 11.89 -13.63
CA ILE A 358 7.03 11.14 -13.20
C ILE A 358 6.49 11.81 -11.93
N VAL A 359 5.30 12.37 -12.02
CA VAL A 359 4.60 12.91 -10.84
C VAL A 359 3.77 11.79 -10.23
N ALA A 360 4.24 11.22 -9.13
CA ALA A 360 3.61 10.13 -8.40
C ALA A 360 2.91 10.59 -7.09
N ALA A 361 2.94 11.89 -6.80
CA ALA A 361 2.13 12.53 -5.77
C ALA A 361 0.80 13.04 -6.35
N PRO A 362 -0.30 13.12 -5.56
CA PRO A 362 -1.53 13.77 -6.02
C PRO A 362 -1.26 15.22 -6.41
N LEU A 363 -1.46 15.55 -7.70
CA LEU A 363 -1.01 16.82 -8.28
C LEU A 363 -1.54 18.04 -7.52
N GLN A 364 -2.80 18.01 -7.08
CA GLN A 364 -3.43 19.10 -6.33
C GLN A 364 -2.81 19.38 -4.95
N PHE A 365 -2.06 18.43 -4.39
CA PHE A 365 -1.37 18.56 -3.10
C PHE A 365 0.15 18.63 -3.24
N ALA A 366 0.69 18.40 -4.44
CA ALA A 366 2.12 18.42 -4.67
C ALA A 366 2.70 19.84 -4.68
N HIS A 367 1.86 20.87 -4.90
CA HIS A 367 2.26 22.28 -4.97
C HIS A 367 3.39 22.55 -6.00
N VAL A 368 3.43 21.77 -7.08
CA VAL A 368 4.41 21.88 -8.17
C VAL A 368 3.87 22.79 -9.27
N SER A 369 4.68 23.77 -9.68
CA SER A 369 4.43 24.59 -10.87
C SER A 369 5.06 23.96 -12.12
N PHE A 370 4.44 24.14 -13.29
CA PHE A 370 4.94 23.61 -14.56
C PHE A 370 5.15 24.75 -15.56
N SER A 371 6.33 24.76 -16.20
CA SER A 371 6.72 25.74 -17.21
C SER A 371 7.21 25.01 -18.47
N PRO A 372 6.48 25.03 -19.60
CA PRO A 372 5.16 25.64 -19.78
C PRO A 372 4.08 24.93 -18.97
N ALA A 373 2.95 25.62 -18.77
CA ALA A 373 1.80 25.04 -18.08
C ALA A 373 1.31 23.76 -18.78
N LEU A 374 0.79 22.82 -17.99
CA LEU A 374 0.23 21.57 -18.51
C LEU A 374 -0.95 21.88 -19.44
N VAL A 375 -0.96 21.22 -20.61
CA VAL A 375 -2.03 21.40 -21.62
C VAL A 375 -3.38 20.93 -21.08
N ASN A 376 -3.41 19.78 -20.40
CA ASN A 376 -4.60 19.18 -19.81
C ASN A 376 -4.30 18.81 -18.35
N PRO A 377 -4.34 19.77 -17.40
CA PRO A 377 -4.13 19.44 -16.00
C PRO A 377 -5.27 18.53 -15.49
N PRO A 378 -4.97 17.49 -14.69
CA PRO A 378 -5.97 16.67 -14.02
C PRO A 378 -6.99 17.52 -13.25
N GLU A 379 -8.24 17.07 -13.25
CA GLU A 379 -9.30 17.69 -12.45
C GLU A 379 -8.99 17.60 -10.95
N LYS A 380 -9.46 18.60 -10.19
CA LYS A 380 -9.36 18.56 -8.73
C LYS A 380 -10.35 17.54 -8.17
N ILE A 381 -9.83 16.57 -7.44
CA ILE A 381 -10.61 15.51 -6.81
C ILE A 381 -10.99 15.95 -5.38
N PRO A 382 -12.26 15.78 -4.95
CA PRO A 382 -12.67 16.02 -3.57
C PRO A 382 -12.15 14.89 -2.66
N TYR A 383 -11.03 15.14 -1.97
CA TYR A 383 -10.52 14.20 -0.97
C TYR A 383 -11.27 14.33 0.36
N VAL A 384 -11.37 13.22 1.07
CA VAL A 384 -11.85 13.17 2.45
C VAL A 384 -10.66 13.10 3.39
N SER A 385 -10.61 13.98 4.38
CA SER A 385 -9.63 13.87 5.48
C SER A 385 -10.07 12.78 6.44
N LEU A 386 -9.23 11.76 6.59
CA LEU A 386 -9.39 10.71 7.59
C LEU A 386 -8.50 11.00 8.78
N TYR A 387 -9.07 10.92 9.98
CA TYR A 387 -8.32 11.03 11.23
C TYR A 387 -8.27 9.65 11.88
N VAL A 388 -7.07 9.14 12.14
CA VAL A 388 -6.87 7.87 12.85
C VAL A 388 -6.47 8.19 14.28
N THR A 389 -7.19 7.62 15.25
CA THR A 389 -6.87 7.74 16.67
C THR A 389 -6.36 6.40 17.17
N LEU A 390 -5.20 6.39 17.82
CA LEU A 390 -4.67 5.24 18.55
C LEU A 390 -4.99 5.42 20.03
N LEU A 391 -5.63 4.43 20.63
CA LEU A 391 -5.99 4.47 22.04
C LEU A 391 -5.42 3.25 22.74
N THR A 392 -4.54 3.48 23.70
CA THR A 392 -4.12 2.45 24.65
C THR A 392 -4.91 2.60 25.94
N SER A 393 -5.52 1.51 26.41
CA SER A 393 -6.29 1.49 27.66
C SER A 393 -6.17 0.14 28.36
N PRO A 394 -6.11 0.09 29.70
CA PRO A 394 -6.26 -1.16 30.45
C PRO A 394 -7.71 -1.67 30.47
N HIS A 395 -8.67 -0.89 29.95
CA HIS A 395 -10.09 -1.24 29.94
C HIS A 395 -10.55 -1.73 28.57
N ARG A 396 -11.43 -2.75 28.58
CA ARG A 396 -12.19 -3.18 27.41
C ARG A 396 -13.22 -2.11 27.01
N LEU A 397 -13.91 -2.32 25.89
CA LEU A 397 -15.00 -1.43 25.50
C LEU A 397 -16.18 -1.57 26.48
N ALA A 398 -16.74 -0.44 26.91
CA ALA A 398 -17.79 -0.39 27.92
C ALA A 398 -19.11 -1.03 27.43
N PRO A 399 -19.69 -2.02 28.14
CA PRO A 399 -20.97 -2.63 27.76
C PRO A 399 -22.12 -1.62 27.71
N SER A 400 -22.13 -0.68 28.66
CA SER A 400 -23.17 0.35 28.80
C SER A 400 -23.24 1.28 27.58
N PHE A 401 -22.12 1.53 26.90
CA PHE A 401 -22.11 2.32 25.66
C PHE A 401 -22.98 1.67 24.56
N PHE A 402 -22.96 0.33 24.49
CA PHE A 402 -23.72 -0.44 23.51
C PHE A 402 -25.08 -0.92 24.05
N GLY A 403 -25.49 -0.48 25.24
CA GLY A 403 -26.71 -0.96 25.89
C GLY A 403 -26.66 -2.46 26.27
N LEU A 404 -25.47 -2.97 26.57
CA LEU A 404 -25.24 -4.35 27.00
C LEU A 404 -25.02 -4.42 28.53
N ASP A 405 -25.45 -5.52 29.13
CA ASP A 405 -25.32 -5.75 30.58
C ASP A 405 -24.03 -6.48 30.96
N SER A 406 -23.42 -7.23 30.03
CA SER A 406 -22.24 -8.07 30.27
C SER A 406 -21.06 -7.68 29.39
N GLN A 407 -19.85 -7.75 29.96
CA GLN A 407 -18.59 -7.53 29.25
C GLN A 407 -18.33 -8.58 28.17
N ASP A 408 -18.77 -9.81 28.37
CA ASP A 408 -18.54 -10.92 27.44
C ASP A 408 -19.35 -10.77 26.15
N ASP A 409 -20.48 -10.04 26.23
CA ASP A 409 -21.34 -9.77 25.08
C ASP A 409 -20.81 -8.63 24.19
N VAL A 410 -19.81 -7.89 24.65
CA VAL A 410 -19.14 -6.84 23.87
C VAL A 410 -18.14 -7.49 22.91
N PRO A 411 -18.35 -7.34 21.58
CA PRO A 411 -17.45 -7.93 20.59
C PRO A 411 -16.03 -7.36 20.68
N SER A 412 -15.04 -8.18 20.31
CA SER A 412 -13.63 -7.77 20.29
C SER A 412 -13.39 -6.62 19.30
N SER A 413 -13.97 -6.73 18.11
CA SER A 413 -13.95 -5.72 17.05
C SER A 413 -15.36 -5.19 16.79
N VAL A 414 -15.49 -3.87 16.67
CA VAL A 414 -16.77 -3.23 16.35
C VAL A 414 -16.62 -2.37 15.10
N ILE A 415 -17.32 -2.75 14.04
CA ILE A 415 -17.45 -1.95 12.83
C ILE A 415 -18.85 -1.34 12.76
N THR A 416 -19.03 -0.30 11.95
CA THR A 416 -20.30 0.43 11.95
C THR A 416 -21.03 0.34 10.62
N THR A 417 -22.35 0.48 10.68
CA THR A 417 -23.20 0.78 9.53
C THR A 417 -24.16 1.93 9.85
N LEU A 418 -24.95 2.36 8.87
CA LEU A 418 -26.01 3.34 9.08
C LEU A 418 -27.29 2.67 9.62
N PRO A 419 -28.04 3.38 10.49
CA PRO A 419 -29.40 3.01 10.82
C PRO A 419 -30.26 2.91 9.56
N LYS A 420 -31.24 2.00 9.57
CA LYS A 420 -32.11 1.75 8.41
C LYS A 420 -32.83 3.00 7.91
N ASP A 421 -33.29 3.84 8.83
CA ASP A 421 -34.04 5.08 8.58
C ASP A 421 -33.17 6.23 8.09
N LEU A 422 -31.85 6.16 8.28
CA LEU A 422 -30.89 7.18 7.85
C LEU A 422 -30.04 6.78 6.64
N ASP A 423 -30.11 5.52 6.18
CA ASP A 423 -29.29 5.01 5.09
C ASP A 423 -29.46 5.78 3.76
N ASP A 424 -30.68 6.22 3.46
CA ASP A 424 -30.95 7.04 2.27
C ASP A 424 -30.51 8.50 2.44
N GLN A 425 -30.62 9.05 3.65
CA GLN A 425 -30.30 10.45 3.94
C GLN A 425 -28.79 10.72 4.08
N LEU A 426 -28.05 9.74 4.61
CA LEU A 426 -26.62 9.84 4.90
C LEU A 426 -25.77 9.02 3.93
N GLY A 427 -26.37 8.13 3.13
CA GLY A 427 -25.63 7.17 2.32
C GLY A 427 -24.75 7.76 1.22
N SER A 428 -25.04 8.97 0.75
CA SER A 428 -24.21 9.71 -0.22
C SER A 428 -23.33 10.79 0.42
N ARG A 429 -23.42 10.99 1.74
CA ARG A 429 -22.60 11.96 2.45
C ARG A 429 -21.20 11.41 2.66
N HIS A 430 -20.21 12.30 2.67
CA HIS A 430 -18.79 11.97 2.77
C HIS A 430 -18.20 12.52 4.07
N GLY A 431 -17.06 11.94 4.48
CA GLY A 431 -16.35 12.37 5.68
C GLY A 431 -17.26 12.38 6.91
N VAL A 432 -17.07 13.37 7.78
CA VAL A 432 -17.76 13.45 9.07
C VAL A 432 -19.29 13.50 8.94
N ASP A 433 -19.81 14.03 7.83
CA ASP A 433 -21.25 14.12 7.56
C ASP A 433 -21.88 12.76 7.17
N GLY A 434 -21.06 11.78 6.76
CA GLY A 434 -21.48 10.42 6.40
C GLY A 434 -21.39 9.41 7.54
N VAL A 435 -20.81 9.79 8.68
CA VAL A 435 -20.53 8.84 9.77
C VAL A 435 -21.81 8.36 10.45
N GLY A 436 -22.83 9.22 10.55
CA GLY A 436 -24.10 8.92 11.21
C GLY A 436 -24.01 8.81 12.73
N PRO A 437 -25.06 8.29 13.41
CA PRO A 437 -25.17 8.33 14.88
C PRO A 437 -24.08 7.57 15.63
N ALA A 438 -23.47 6.56 15.00
CA ALA A 438 -22.30 5.87 15.54
C ALA A 438 -21.17 6.85 15.87
N GLY A 439 -21.00 7.93 15.09
CA GLY A 439 -19.99 8.97 15.29
C GLY A 439 -18.54 8.54 15.03
N PHE A 440 -18.32 7.29 14.60
CA PHE A 440 -17.07 6.78 14.05
C PHE A 440 -17.34 5.79 12.92
N TRP A 441 -16.35 5.55 12.05
CA TRP A 441 -16.41 4.59 10.96
C TRP A 441 -16.18 3.15 11.44
N SER A 442 -15.22 2.95 12.33
CA SER A 442 -14.88 1.63 12.88
C SER A 442 -14.07 1.79 14.17
N THR A 443 -14.02 0.73 14.98
CA THR A 443 -13.03 0.50 16.03
C THR A 443 -12.45 -0.89 15.84
N ILE A 444 -11.23 -0.97 15.33
CA ILE A 444 -10.60 -2.23 14.91
C ILE A 444 -9.27 -2.45 15.62
N ASP A 445 -8.72 -3.65 15.45
CA ASP A 445 -7.38 -4.04 15.88
C ASP A 445 -7.12 -3.84 17.38
N TYR A 446 -7.49 -4.91 18.09
CA TYR A 446 -7.08 -5.18 19.44
C TYR A 446 -5.68 -5.81 19.40
N ARG A 447 -4.72 -5.23 20.12
CA ARG A 447 -3.46 -5.90 20.47
C ARG A 447 -3.26 -5.87 21.97
N THR A 448 -2.90 -7.02 22.52
CA THR A 448 -2.44 -7.08 23.91
C THR A 448 -0.99 -6.57 23.95
N LEU A 449 -0.74 -5.46 24.65
CA LEU A 449 0.60 -4.92 24.81
C LEU A 449 1.27 -5.56 26.04
N TRP A 450 2.55 -5.89 25.89
CA TRP A 450 3.36 -6.55 26.91
C TRP A 450 4.45 -5.60 27.41
N CYS A 451 4.07 -4.60 28.22
CA CYS A 451 5.01 -3.67 28.82
C CYS A 451 5.82 -4.34 29.95
N ASP A 452 7.01 -4.84 29.62
CA ASP A 452 8.04 -5.31 30.56
C ASP A 452 7.72 -6.58 31.36
N TYR A 453 8.72 -7.08 32.11
CA TYR A 453 8.69 -8.34 32.86
C TYR A 453 7.55 -8.40 33.91
N LEU A 454 6.98 -7.26 34.30
CA LEU A 454 5.87 -7.18 35.26
C LEU A 454 4.49 -7.41 34.60
N THR A 455 4.26 -6.94 33.37
CA THR A 455 2.98 -7.22 32.69
C THR A 455 2.93 -8.62 32.08
N SER A 456 4.07 -9.26 31.83
CA SER A 456 4.09 -10.67 31.40
C SER A 456 3.46 -11.61 32.43
N MET A 457 3.53 -11.25 33.72
CA MET A 457 2.93 -11.99 34.83
C MET A 457 1.47 -11.61 35.12
N MET A 458 0.91 -10.58 34.46
CA MET A 458 -0.51 -10.23 34.63
C MET A 458 -1.43 -11.24 33.94
N PRO A 459 -2.62 -11.53 34.52
CA PRO A 459 -3.66 -12.26 33.82
C PRO A 459 -3.99 -11.59 32.48
N PRO A 460 -4.31 -12.33 31.40
CA PRO A 460 -4.61 -11.75 30.08
C PRO A 460 -5.65 -10.61 30.11
N LYS A 461 -6.67 -10.74 30.96
CA LYS A 461 -7.74 -9.74 31.14
C LYS A 461 -7.30 -8.40 31.75
N ASP A 462 -6.15 -8.37 32.43
CA ASP A 462 -5.65 -7.20 33.16
C ASP A 462 -4.50 -6.50 32.40
N LYS A 463 -4.17 -6.99 31.19
CA LYS A 463 -3.10 -6.42 30.36
C LYS A 463 -3.56 -5.17 29.62
N PRO A 464 -2.66 -4.20 29.37
CA PRO A 464 -2.97 -3.05 28.54
C PRO A 464 -3.35 -3.48 27.12
N LEU A 465 -4.36 -2.81 26.59
CA LEU A 465 -4.95 -3.09 25.30
C LEU A 465 -4.73 -1.88 24.38
N LEU A 466 -4.21 -2.13 23.18
CA LEU A 466 -4.20 -1.14 22.11
C LEU A 466 -5.46 -1.33 21.26
N TYR A 467 -6.16 -0.23 21.01
CA TYR A 467 -7.27 -0.13 20.07
C TYR A 467 -6.84 0.82 18.94
N LEU A 468 -6.82 0.30 17.71
CA LEU A 468 -6.42 1.05 16.53
C LEU A 468 -7.65 1.52 15.73
N GLY A 469 -7.75 2.84 15.58
CA GLY A 469 -8.64 3.46 14.63
C GLY A 469 -10.02 3.69 15.21
N VAL A 470 -10.31 4.97 15.46
CA VAL A 470 -11.67 5.48 15.59
C VAL A 470 -11.86 6.55 14.50
N PRO A 471 -12.00 6.17 13.21
CA PRO A 471 -11.93 7.16 12.17
C PRO A 471 -13.19 8.03 12.17
N GLY A 472 -13.02 9.35 12.07
CA GLY A 472 -14.13 10.31 12.01
C GLY A 472 -14.72 10.74 13.35
N LEU A 473 -14.16 10.30 14.48
CA LEU A 473 -14.66 10.68 15.81
C LEU A 473 -14.06 12.03 16.23
N GLN A 474 -14.85 13.10 16.08
CA GLN A 474 -14.43 14.47 16.38
C GLN A 474 -14.42 14.82 17.88
N ASN A 475 -14.86 13.91 18.76
CA ASN A 475 -15.14 14.23 20.16
C ASN A 475 -14.48 13.24 21.13
N LEU A 476 -13.43 13.71 21.82
CA LEU A 476 -12.72 12.97 22.87
C LEU A 476 -13.66 12.42 23.95
N THR A 477 -14.74 13.14 24.31
CA THR A 477 -15.72 12.64 25.29
C THR A 477 -16.47 11.39 24.84
N LYS A 478 -16.58 11.14 23.53
CA LYS A 478 -17.18 9.91 23.00
C LYS A 478 -16.18 8.74 23.04
N ILE A 479 -14.87 9.01 22.98
CA ILE A 479 -13.81 8.02 23.23
C ILE A 479 -13.82 7.60 24.69
N GLU A 480 -13.91 8.55 25.61
CA GLU A 480 -13.96 8.26 27.05
C GLU A 480 -15.16 7.39 27.39
N ARG A 481 -16.33 7.62 26.78
CA ARG A 481 -17.52 6.79 26.98
C ARG A 481 -17.44 5.41 26.33
N LEU A 482 -16.55 5.20 25.37
CA LEU A 482 -16.32 3.88 24.76
C LEU A 482 -15.55 2.95 25.71
N LYS A 483 -14.89 3.47 26.75
CA LYS A 483 -14.12 2.75 27.77
C LYS A 483 -14.82 2.80 29.11
#